data_AF-A0A851B3A7-F1
#
_entry.id   AF-A0A851B3A7-F1
#
_cell.length_a   1.000
_cell.length_b   1.000
_cell.length_c   1.000
_cell.angle_alpha   90.00
_cell.angle_beta   90.00
_cell.angle_gamma   90.00
#
_symmetry.space_group_name_H-M   'P 1'
#
loop_
_entity.id
_entity.type
_entity.pdbx_description
1 polymer ?
#
loop_
_entity_poly.entity_id
_entity_poly.type
_entity_poly.pdbx_seq_one_letter_code
_entity_poly.pdbx_strand_id
1 'polypeptide(L)'
;GWQVSLKSGSLSYILPCNRLPVQLMSQVRVYTSNGQKKDLGSEDKNGSAGGETLHKVETGQDTTNAGQKQSSPKQPIQVKVKAVLKKREYGPKYTQNNFITGVRAINEFCLKSSDLDQLRKIKRRSPHDDTETFTVYLRSDVEAKSLEVWGSPEALARERKRRKEAEIKYRENLFRNQRLLWEYKEFFGNTKPRSSTAAMFFKGPGKVVMVAICINGLNFFFKLLAWVYTGSASMFSEAIHSLADTCNQALLALGISQSARTPDPSHPYGFTNMRYIASLISGVGIFMMGAGLSWYHGIIGLLHPHPVESLLWAYCILAGSLVSEGATLLVAINEIRRSARAKGLSFYQYVVQSRDPSTNVVLLEDAAAVLSVAVAATCMGLTSLTG
;
A
#
# COMPACT_ATOMS: atom_id res chain seq x y z
N GLY A 1 34.71 -12.00 -59.58
CA GLY A 1 35.27 -12.23 -58.22
C GLY A 1 35.70 -10.90 -57.63
N TRP A 2 35.95 -10.86 -56.30
CA TRP A 2 36.33 -9.65 -55.51
C TRP A 2 35.18 -8.59 -55.46
N GLN A 3 34.52 -8.21 -54.36
CA GLN A 3 34.89 -7.90 -52.95
C GLN A 3 35.92 -6.75 -52.85
N VAL A 4 35.82 -5.75 -51.95
CA VAL A 4 35.16 -5.55 -50.63
C VAL A 4 34.39 -4.18 -50.63
N SER A 5 33.29 -3.85 -49.92
CA SER A 5 32.44 -4.37 -48.81
C SER A 5 32.52 -3.58 -47.47
N LEU A 6 31.43 -3.64 -46.66
CA LEU A 6 31.09 -2.85 -45.44
C LEU A 6 30.77 -1.33 -45.66
N LYS A 7 29.57 -0.79 -45.36
CA LYS A 7 28.77 -0.65 -44.10
C LYS A 7 29.28 0.49 -43.20
N SER A 8 28.46 1.35 -42.58
CA SER A 8 27.00 1.59 -42.57
C SER A 8 26.79 3.04 -42.07
N GLY A 9 26.01 3.92 -42.67
CA GLY A 9 24.55 3.90 -42.66
C GLY A 9 23.98 4.92 -41.66
N SER A 10 24.12 6.22 -41.99
CA SER A 10 23.34 7.31 -41.36
C SER A 10 21.90 7.30 -41.88
N LEU A 11 20.93 7.81 -41.12
CA LEU A 11 19.69 8.35 -41.68
C LEU A 11 18.96 9.29 -40.71
N SER A 12 18.69 10.51 -41.17
CA SER A 12 18.08 11.60 -40.41
C SER A 12 16.99 12.31 -41.23
N TYR A 13 15.78 12.42 -40.69
CA TYR A 13 14.70 13.32 -41.12
C TYR A 13 13.94 13.72 -39.84
N ILE A 14 13.57 14.97 -39.51
CA ILE A 14 13.25 16.19 -40.27
C ILE A 14 11.99 16.07 -41.13
N LEU A 15 10.86 16.52 -40.57
CA LEU A 15 9.94 17.53 -41.15
C LEU A 15 8.90 17.96 -40.06
N PRO A 16 8.34 19.18 -40.11
CA PRO A 16 7.43 19.71 -39.08
C PRO A 16 5.95 19.60 -39.47
N CYS A 17 5.03 19.70 -38.49
CA CYS A 17 3.64 20.10 -38.77
C CYS A 17 2.93 20.73 -37.56
N ASN A 18 1.94 21.58 -37.84
CA ASN A 18 1.25 22.48 -36.91
C ASN A 18 0.62 21.84 -35.66
N ARG A 19 0.62 22.57 -34.55
CA ARG A 19 -0.39 22.45 -33.48
C ARG A 19 -1.11 23.78 -33.26
N LEU A 20 -2.41 23.79 -33.55
CA LEU A 20 -3.32 24.87 -33.15
C LEU A 20 -3.54 24.85 -31.62
N PRO A 21 -3.65 26.01 -30.95
CA PRO A 21 -3.95 26.07 -29.52
C PRO A 21 -5.46 25.92 -29.27
N VAL A 22 -5.93 24.72 -28.95
CA VAL A 22 -7.31 24.52 -28.47
C VAL A 22 -7.39 24.87 -26.99
N GLN A 23 -7.81 26.10 -26.69
CA GLN A 23 -8.15 26.52 -25.33
C GLN A 23 -9.49 25.91 -24.90
N LEU A 24 -9.46 24.82 -24.14
CA LEU A 24 -10.66 24.27 -23.50
C LEU A 24 -10.70 24.64 -22.00
N MET A 25 -11.26 25.82 -21.70
CA MET A 25 -11.55 26.28 -20.34
C MET A 25 -12.76 25.53 -19.75
N SER A 26 -12.56 24.29 -19.31
CA SER A 26 -13.58 23.56 -18.52
C SER A 26 -13.46 23.90 -17.03
N GLN A 27 -14.28 24.84 -16.53
CA GLN A 27 -14.35 25.12 -15.09
C GLN A 27 -14.87 23.89 -14.32
N VAL A 28 -14.07 23.37 -13.39
CA VAL A 28 -14.51 22.33 -12.46
C VAL A 28 -15.39 22.97 -11.38
N ARG A 29 -16.70 22.95 -11.60
CA ARG A 29 -17.69 23.42 -10.62
C ARG A 29 -17.81 22.40 -9.49
N VAL A 30 -17.15 22.68 -8.36
CA VAL A 30 -17.24 21.86 -7.14
C VAL A 30 -18.64 22.00 -6.53
N TYR A 31 -19.33 20.87 -6.35
CA TYR A 31 -20.60 20.81 -5.62
C TYR A 31 -20.36 20.27 -4.20
N THR A 32 -20.43 21.14 -3.20
CA THR A 32 -20.38 20.76 -1.78
C THR A 32 -21.78 20.36 -1.31
N SER A 33 -21.99 19.08 -1.00
CA SER A 33 -23.22 18.62 -0.34
C SER A 33 -23.00 18.48 1.16
N ASN A 34 -23.52 19.42 1.94
CA ASN A 34 -23.72 19.23 3.37
C ASN A 34 -24.99 18.39 3.58
N GLY A 35 -24.85 17.23 4.23
CA GLY A 35 -25.95 16.37 4.65
C GLY A 35 -25.64 15.78 6.02
N GLN A 36 -26.54 15.96 6.99
CA GLN A 36 -26.25 15.69 8.40
C GLN A 36 -26.27 14.20 8.75
N LYS A 37 -25.40 13.81 9.68
CA LYS A 37 -25.54 12.58 10.49
C LYS A 37 -26.84 12.60 11.31
N LYS A 38 -27.40 11.42 11.52
CA LYS A 38 -27.96 10.98 12.81
C LYS A 38 -27.68 9.48 13.00
N ASP A 39 -27.63 9.05 14.25
CA ASP A 39 -26.78 7.93 14.69
C ASP A 39 -27.54 6.61 14.98
N LEU A 40 -26.87 5.69 15.72
CA LEU A 40 -27.16 4.26 15.98
C LEU A 40 -26.60 3.33 14.87
N GLY A 41 -25.73 2.33 15.11
CA GLY A 41 -25.28 1.66 16.35
C GLY A 41 -25.92 0.27 16.48
N SER A 42 -25.24 -0.83 16.86
CA SER A 42 -23.81 -1.06 17.18
C SER A 42 -23.53 -2.58 17.30
N GLU A 43 -22.31 -3.05 16.94
CA GLU A 43 -21.73 -4.37 17.30
C GLU A 43 -22.45 -5.66 16.73
N ASP A 44 -21.87 -6.87 16.64
CA ASP A 44 -20.50 -7.32 16.97
C ASP A 44 -19.89 -8.46 16.08
N LYS A 45 -18.60 -8.73 16.34
CA LYS A 45 -17.60 -9.74 15.89
C LYS A 45 -18.00 -11.15 15.37
N ASN A 46 -17.09 -11.70 14.54
CA ASN A 46 -16.69 -13.12 14.32
C ASN A 46 -17.70 -14.12 13.67
N GLY A 47 -17.27 -15.24 13.04
CA GLY A 47 -15.92 -15.61 12.58
C GLY A 47 -15.68 -17.11 12.27
N SER A 48 -14.91 -17.39 11.21
CA SER A 48 -14.10 -18.61 10.93
C SER A 48 -14.73 -19.99 10.55
N ALA A 49 -14.40 -20.42 9.32
CA ALA A 49 -13.83 -21.74 8.90
C ALA A 49 -14.59 -23.09 9.06
N GLY A 50 -14.20 -24.04 8.18
CA GLY A 50 -14.50 -25.48 8.23
C GLY A 50 -15.75 -25.92 7.44
N GLY A 51 -15.79 -27.10 6.80
CA GLY A 51 -14.71 -28.08 6.54
C GLY A 51 -15.22 -29.53 6.41
N GLU A 52 -14.77 -30.24 5.37
CA GLU A 52 -14.86 -31.71 5.18
C GLU A 52 -16.29 -32.29 4.91
N THR A 53 -16.56 -33.08 3.86
CA THR A 53 -16.07 -34.41 3.39
C THR A 53 -16.90 -35.58 3.98
N LEU A 54 -17.48 -36.42 3.12
CA LEU A 54 -18.03 -37.72 3.52
C LEU A 54 -17.81 -38.80 2.43
N HIS A 55 -17.55 -40.03 2.87
CA HIS A 55 -17.28 -41.18 2.00
C HIS A 55 -18.52 -41.72 1.28
N LYS A 56 -18.28 -42.40 0.15
CA LYS A 56 -19.25 -43.25 -0.54
C LYS A 56 -18.98 -44.73 -0.19
N VAL A 57 -20.03 -45.49 0.10
CA VAL A 57 -19.98 -46.96 0.17
C VAL A 57 -20.51 -47.53 -1.14
N GLU A 58 -19.89 -48.60 -1.65
CA GLU A 58 -20.37 -49.37 -2.80
C GLU A 58 -20.52 -50.85 -2.41
N THR A 59 -21.66 -51.44 -2.78
CA THR A 59 -21.87 -52.88 -2.81
C THR A 59 -21.71 -53.36 -4.25
N GLY A 60 -20.91 -54.42 -4.46
CA GLY A 60 -20.56 -54.91 -5.79
C GLY A 60 -21.62 -55.78 -6.46
N GLN A 61 -21.40 -56.05 -7.75
CA GLN A 61 -21.99 -57.17 -8.49
C GLN A 61 -20.89 -57.80 -9.36
N ASP A 62 -20.91 -59.13 -9.45
CA ASP A 62 -19.90 -59.89 -10.18
C ASP A 62 -20.06 -59.86 -11.70
N THR A 63 -18.96 -60.20 -12.37
CA THR A 63 -18.81 -60.18 -13.84
C THR A 63 -19.46 -61.41 -14.51
N THR A 64 -19.81 -61.40 -15.80
CA THR A 64 -18.84 -61.75 -16.86
C THR A 64 -19.39 -61.56 -18.28
N ASN A 65 -18.50 -61.14 -19.20
CA ASN A 65 -18.35 -61.58 -20.62
C ASN A 65 -19.51 -61.43 -21.64
N ALA A 66 -19.28 -61.14 -22.94
CA ALA A 66 -18.08 -60.65 -23.66
C ALA A 66 -18.49 -60.07 -25.04
N GLY A 67 -17.66 -59.21 -25.66
CA GLY A 67 -17.94 -58.65 -27.01
C GLY A 67 -16.78 -57.82 -27.60
N GLN A 68 -16.22 -58.26 -28.74
CA GLN A 68 -14.93 -57.81 -29.30
C GLN A 68 -14.86 -56.39 -29.94
N LYS A 69 -13.63 -55.84 -29.92
CA LYS A 69 -12.91 -55.06 -30.98
C LYS A 69 -12.96 -53.50 -31.09
N GLN A 70 -11.79 -52.93 -30.78
CA GLN A 70 -10.97 -51.99 -31.58
C GLN A 70 -11.38 -50.51 -31.82
N SER A 71 -10.80 -49.65 -30.98
CA SER A 71 -9.95 -48.48 -31.33
C SER A 71 -10.49 -47.33 -32.22
N SER A 72 -10.82 -46.20 -31.57
CA SER A 72 -10.22 -44.88 -31.89
C SER A 72 -10.54 -43.84 -30.78
N PRO A 73 -9.61 -42.95 -30.41
CA PRO A 73 -9.79 -42.04 -29.27
C PRO A 73 -10.62 -40.79 -29.66
N LYS A 74 -11.94 -40.95 -29.82
CA LYS A 74 -12.85 -39.80 -29.82
C LYS A 74 -12.83 -39.16 -28.42
N GLN A 75 -12.24 -37.98 -28.30
CA GLN A 75 -12.28 -37.23 -27.03
C GLN A 75 -13.74 -37.05 -26.62
N PRO A 76 -14.12 -37.39 -25.36
CA PRO A 76 -15.49 -37.21 -24.91
C PRO A 76 -15.78 -35.72 -24.82
N ILE A 77 -16.60 -35.20 -25.74
CA ILE A 77 -17.17 -33.85 -25.64
C ILE A 77 -17.99 -33.84 -24.35
N GLN A 78 -17.43 -33.27 -23.28
CA GLN A 78 -18.11 -33.17 -21.99
C GLN A 78 -19.22 -32.10 -22.05
N VAL A 79 -20.31 -32.45 -22.74
CA VAL A 79 -21.55 -31.69 -22.70
C VAL A 79 -22.05 -31.75 -21.27
N LYS A 80 -21.75 -30.70 -20.48
CA LYS A 80 -22.33 -30.50 -19.15
C LYS A 80 -23.82 -30.18 -19.30
N VAL A 81 -24.61 -31.21 -19.55
CA VAL A 81 -26.08 -31.17 -19.53
C VAL A 81 -26.49 -30.82 -18.11
N LYS A 82 -26.64 -29.52 -17.85
CA LYS A 82 -27.09 -28.99 -16.57
C LYS A 82 -28.56 -29.35 -16.43
N ALA A 83 -28.83 -30.50 -15.80
CA ALA A 83 -30.16 -31.09 -15.72
C ALA A 83 -31.17 -30.10 -15.08
N VAL A 84 -31.96 -29.44 -15.92
CA VAL A 84 -33.01 -28.53 -15.46
C VAL A 84 -34.16 -29.36 -14.95
N LEU A 85 -34.16 -29.61 -13.63
CA LEU A 85 -35.28 -30.21 -12.91
C LEU A 85 -36.54 -29.37 -13.20
N LYS A 86 -37.42 -29.89 -14.08
CA LYS A 86 -38.74 -29.29 -14.30
C LYS A 86 -39.46 -29.24 -12.96
N LYS A 87 -39.83 -28.04 -12.52
CA LYS A 87 -40.63 -27.84 -11.30
C LYS A 87 -41.96 -28.58 -11.48
N ARG A 88 -42.11 -29.73 -10.81
CA ARG A 88 -43.36 -30.49 -10.80
C ARG A 88 -44.43 -29.63 -10.14
N GLU A 89 -45.54 -29.40 -10.83
CA GLU A 89 -46.67 -28.66 -10.30
C GLU A 89 -47.51 -29.61 -9.44
N TYR A 90 -47.77 -29.20 -8.20
CA TYR A 90 -48.59 -29.95 -7.24
C TYR A 90 -49.96 -29.27 -7.14
N GLY A 91 -51.02 -30.06 -7.16
CA GLY A 91 -52.39 -29.54 -7.06
C GLY A 91 -52.65 -28.78 -5.74
N PRO A 92 -53.67 -27.90 -5.70
CA PRO A 92 -53.97 -27.06 -4.53
C PRO A 92 -54.15 -27.88 -3.24
N LYS A 93 -54.80 -29.05 -3.33
CA LYS A 93 -55.01 -29.99 -2.21
C LYS A 93 -53.72 -30.49 -1.54
N TYR A 94 -52.59 -30.53 -2.27
CA TYR A 94 -51.27 -30.89 -1.73
C TYR A 94 -50.49 -29.68 -1.19
N THR A 95 -50.95 -28.46 -1.49
CA THR A 95 -50.22 -27.21 -1.23
C THR A 95 -50.71 -26.49 0.03
N GLN A 96 -52.01 -26.60 0.34
CA GLN A 96 -52.64 -25.91 1.47
C GLN A 96 -52.05 -26.31 2.84
N ASN A 97 -51.90 -27.62 3.11
CA ASN A 97 -51.37 -28.14 4.38
C ASN A 97 -49.83 -28.22 4.42
N ASN A 98 -49.14 -27.29 3.74
CA ASN A 98 -47.68 -27.21 3.70
C ASN A 98 -47.19 -26.03 4.54
N PHE A 99 -45.98 -26.12 5.08
CA PHE A 99 -45.38 -25.07 5.90
C PHE A 99 -44.35 -24.26 5.10
N ILE A 100 -44.29 -22.95 5.33
CA ILE A 100 -43.34 -22.04 4.67
C ILE A 100 -42.62 -21.14 5.68
N THR A 101 -41.35 -20.82 5.41
CA THR A 101 -40.56 -19.86 6.20
C THR A 101 -41.12 -18.44 6.07
N GLY A 102 -40.92 -17.61 7.10
CA GLY A 102 -41.27 -16.18 7.02
C GLY A 102 -40.60 -15.45 5.84
N VAL A 103 -39.32 -15.73 5.57
CA VAL A 103 -38.60 -15.18 4.39
C VAL A 103 -39.28 -15.57 3.08
N ARG A 104 -39.74 -16.81 2.95
CA ARG A 104 -40.46 -17.29 1.76
C ARG A 104 -41.87 -16.72 1.68
N ALA A 105 -42.53 -16.46 2.81
CA ALA A 105 -43.81 -15.76 2.83
C ALA A 105 -43.67 -14.32 2.33
N ILE A 106 -42.69 -13.56 2.84
CA ILE A 106 -42.35 -12.20 2.38
C ILE A 106 -42.04 -12.18 0.87
N ASN A 107 -41.22 -13.12 0.40
CA ASN A 107 -40.74 -13.12 -1.00
C ASN A 107 -41.75 -13.71 -2.00
N GLU A 108 -42.46 -14.80 -1.69
CA GLU A 108 -43.50 -15.33 -2.59
C GLU A 108 -44.80 -14.52 -2.53
N PHE A 109 -45.24 -14.04 -1.36
CA PHE A 109 -46.54 -13.38 -1.17
C PHE A 109 -46.46 -11.86 -0.98
N CYS A 110 -45.27 -11.28 -1.13
CA CYS A 110 -45.01 -9.84 -1.08
C CYS A 110 -45.41 -9.12 0.23
N LEU A 111 -45.77 -9.90 1.27
CA LEU A 111 -46.12 -9.46 2.63
C LEU A 111 -44.95 -8.78 3.35
N LYS A 112 -45.26 -8.03 4.40
CA LYS A 112 -44.30 -7.47 5.36
C LYS A 112 -44.12 -8.40 6.56
N SER A 113 -43.10 -8.15 7.38
CA SER A 113 -42.90 -8.83 8.66
C SER A 113 -44.08 -8.64 9.62
N SER A 114 -44.65 -7.43 9.69
CA SER A 114 -45.86 -7.10 10.47
C SER A 114 -47.05 -8.03 10.21
N ASP A 115 -47.19 -8.46 8.96
CA ASP A 115 -48.34 -9.21 8.49
C ASP A 115 -48.23 -10.71 8.88
N LEU A 116 -47.00 -11.15 9.21
CA LEU A 116 -46.66 -12.47 9.71
C LEU A 116 -46.73 -12.57 11.24
N ASP A 117 -46.67 -11.46 11.96
CA ASP A 117 -46.84 -11.45 13.42
C ASP A 117 -48.26 -11.82 13.86
N GLN A 118 -49.26 -11.54 13.01
CA GLN A 118 -50.66 -11.92 13.19
C GLN A 118 -50.94 -13.40 12.87
N LEU A 119 -50.01 -14.11 12.22
CA LEU A 119 -50.19 -15.49 11.79
C LEU A 119 -49.67 -16.49 12.83
N ARG A 120 -50.25 -17.70 12.85
CA ARG A 120 -49.89 -18.75 13.80
C ARG A 120 -48.44 -19.21 13.59
N LYS A 121 -47.55 -18.76 14.48
CA LYS A 121 -46.13 -19.14 14.51
C LYS A 121 -45.97 -20.59 14.95
N ILE A 122 -45.37 -21.43 14.12
CA ILE A 122 -45.09 -22.84 14.40
C ILE A 122 -43.58 -23.04 14.34
N LYS A 123 -42.97 -23.63 15.38
CA LYS A 123 -41.53 -23.94 15.38
C LYS A 123 -41.27 -25.32 14.76
N ARG A 124 -40.23 -25.44 13.93
CA ARG A 124 -39.74 -26.70 13.34
C ARG A 124 -38.21 -26.72 13.35
N ARG A 125 -37.60 -27.91 13.36
CA ARG A 125 -36.15 -28.10 13.20
C ARG A 125 -35.75 -27.93 11.72
N SER A 126 -34.60 -27.32 11.47
CA SER A 126 -34.11 -27.12 10.10
C SER A 126 -33.58 -28.45 9.51
N PRO A 127 -33.90 -28.81 8.26
CA PRO A 127 -33.26 -29.94 7.57
C PRO A 127 -31.75 -29.77 7.31
N HIS A 128 -31.18 -28.62 7.72
CA HIS A 128 -29.76 -28.28 7.59
C HIS A 128 -29.13 -27.84 8.92
N ASP A 129 -29.90 -27.78 10.01
CA ASP A 129 -29.41 -27.36 11.33
C ASP A 129 -30.31 -27.95 12.44
N ASP A 130 -29.75 -28.84 13.25
CA ASP A 130 -30.43 -29.48 14.38
C ASP A 130 -30.42 -28.64 15.66
N THR A 131 -29.68 -27.52 15.69
CA THR A 131 -29.54 -26.68 16.89
C THR A 131 -30.69 -25.68 17.03
N GLU A 132 -31.05 -24.97 15.95
CA GLU A 132 -32.08 -23.93 15.98
C GLU A 132 -33.44 -24.38 15.42
N THR A 133 -34.51 -24.15 16.20
CA THR A 133 -35.88 -24.30 15.71
C THR A 133 -36.37 -23.01 15.03
N PHE A 134 -36.41 -23.02 13.69
CA PHE A 134 -36.90 -21.88 12.91
C PHE A 134 -38.44 -21.79 12.89
N THR A 135 -38.95 -20.58 12.70
CA THR A 135 -40.41 -20.31 12.64
C THR A 135 -40.94 -20.50 11.21
N VAL A 136 -41.97 -21.34 11.10
CA VAL A 136 -42.79 -21.53 9.89
C VAL A 136 -44.24 -21.14 10.12
N TYR A 137 -44.92 -20.88 9.02
CA TYR A 137 -46.33 -20.54 8.94
C TYR A 137 -47.05 -21.54 8.03
N LEU A 138 -48.33 -21.80 8.29
CA LEU A 138 -49.14 -22.64 7.42
C LEU A 138 -49.44 -21.89 6.11
N ARG A 139 -49.30 -22.57 4.97
CA ARG A 139 -49.37 -21.92 3.65
C ARG A 139 -50.77 -21.41 3.32
N SER A 140 -51.84 -22.10 3.73
CA SER A 140 -53.22 -21.59 3.61
C SER A 140 -53.39 -20.22 4.26
N ASP A 141 -52.80 -20.02 5.43
CA ASP A 141 -53.02 -18.85 6.27
C ASP A 141 -52.25 -17.65 5.72
N VAL A 142 -51.04 -17.90 5.17
CA VAL A 142 -50.27 -16.91 4.41
C VAL A 142 -50.96 -16.57 3.08
N GLU A 143 -51.54 -17.56 2.38
CA GLU A 143 -52.32 -17.34 1.16
C GLU A 143 -53.55 -16.47 1.45
N ALA A 144 -54.31 -16.76 2.52
CA ALA A 144 -55.42 -15.93 2.99
C ALA A 144 -54.98 -14.51 3.38
N LYS A 145 -53.91 -14.36 4.19
CA LYS A 145 -53.37 -13.03 4.56
C LYS A 145 -52.90 -12.24 3.34
N SER A 146 -52.37 -12.90 2.31
CA SER A 146 -51.98 -12.24 1.06
C SER A 146 -53.18 -11.75 0.25
N LEU A 147 -54.33 -12.45 0.31
CA LEU A 147 -55.58 -11.99 -0.30
C LEU A 147 -56.20 -10.84 0.51
N GLU A 148 -56.08 -10.84 1.84
CA GLU A 148 -56.51 -9.73 2.70
C GLU A 148 -55.70 -8.44 2.40
N VAL A 149 -54.38 -8.55 2.25
CA VAL A 149 -53.48 -7.40 2.03
C VAL A 149 -53.52 -6.88 0.59
N TRP A 150 -53.69 -7.74 -0.42
CA TRP A 150 -53.65 -7.36 -1.84
C TRP A 150 -55.02 -7.35 -2.53
N GLY A 151 -56.09 -7.80 -1.87
CA GLY A 151 -57.48 -7.84 -2.38
C GLY A 151 -57.75 -8.89 -3.45
N SER A 152 -56.81 -9.17 -4.36
CA SER A 152 -56.97 -10.18 -5.41
C SER A 152 -55.66 -10.90 -5.76
N PRO A 153 -55.72 -12.17 -6.22
CA PRO A 153 -54.52 -12.91 -6.64
C PRO A 153 -53.81 -12.24 -7.83
N GLU A 154 -54.54 -11.50 -8.67
CA GLU A 154 -53.99 -10.74 -9.80
C GLU A 154 -53.24 -9.47 -9.35
N ALA A 155 -53.67 -8.82 -8.26
CA ALA A 155 -52.92 -7.72 -7.67
C ALA A 155 -51.58 -8.20 -7.11
N LEU A 156 -51.59 -9.32 -6.38
CA LEU A 156 -50.37 -9.98 -5.91
C LEU A 156 -49.47 -10.43 -7.08
N ALA A 157 -50.03 -10.99 -8.14
CA ALA A 157 -49.26 -11.40 -9.32
C ALA A 157 -48.58 -10.21 -10.03
N ARG A 158 -49.27 -9.06 -10.13
CA ARG A 158 -48.71 -7.82 -10.69
C ARG A 158 -47.56 -7.27 -9.84
N GLU A 159 -47.70 -7.23 -8.51
CA GLU A 159 -46.62 -6.79 -7.62
C GLU A 159 -45.43 -7.75 -7.63
N ARG A 160 -45.67 -9.07 -7.60
CA ARG A 160 -44.61 -10.08 -7.72
C ARG A 160 -43.83 -9.95 -9.04
N LYS A 161 -44.52 -9.66 -10.15
CA LYS A 161 -43.89 -9.37 -11.45
C LYS A 161 -43.02 -8.11 -11.36
N ARG A 162 -43.57 -6.99 -10.84
CA ARG A 162 -42.86 -5.71 -10.66
C ARG A 162 -41.57 -5.87 -9.82
N ARG A 163 -41.64 -6.56 -8.67
CA ARG A 163 -40.45 -6.80 -7.82
C ARG A 163 -39.39 -7.63 -8.54
N LYS A 164 -39.80 -8.67 -9.28
CA LYS A 164 -38.88 -9.52 -10.05
C LYS A 164 -38.20 -8.77 -11.21
N GLU A 165 -38.93 -7.88 -11.89
CA GLU A 165 -38.37 -7.02 -12.93
C GLU A 165 -37.35 -6.01 -12.35
N ALA A 166 -37.65 -5.44 -11.18
CA ALA A 166 -36.72 -4.58 -10.44
C ALA A 166 -35.45 -5.34 -9.97
N GLU A 167 -35.59 -6.57 -9.47
CA GLU A 167 -34.48 -7.44 -9.06
C GLU A 167 -33.56 -7.78 -10.25
N ILE A 168 -34.14 -8.15 -11.40
CA ILE A 168 -33.40 -8.42 -12.64
C ILE A 168 -32.62 -7.17 -13.06
N LYS A 169 -33.28 -6.01 -13.13
CA LYS A 169 -32.64 -4.72 -13.49
C LYS A 169 -31.55 -4.30 -12.50
N TYR A 170 -31.73 -4.56 -11.20
CA TYR A 170 -30.70 -4.33 -10.19
C TYR A 170 -29.49 -5.24 -10.40
N ARG A 171 -29.71 -6.54 -10.66
CA ARG A 171 -28.64 -7.52 -10.93
C ARG A 171 -27.87 -7.19 -12.22
N GLU A 172 -28.56 -6.74 -13.27
CA GLU A 172 -27.94 -6.24 -14.51
C GLU A 172 -27.10 -4.98 -14.27
N ASN A 173 -27.60 -4.04 -13.46
CA ASN A 173 -26.83 -2.87 -13.03
C ASN A 173 -25.58 -3.28 -12.22
N LEU A 174 -25.70 -4.26 -11.32
CA LEU A 174 -24.59 -4.75 -10.52
C LEU A 174 -23.50 -5.39 -11.40
N PHE A 175 -23.88 -6.28 -12.32
CA PHE A 175 -22.92 -6.89 -13.26
C PHE A 175 -22.29 -5.85 -14.19
N ARG A 176 -23.05 -4.86 -14.68
CA ARG A 176 -22.50 -3.77 -15.49
C ARG A 176 -21.51 -2.92 -14.69
N ASN A 177 -21.81 -2.60 -13.44
CA ASN A 177 -20.91 -1.82 -12.57
C ASN A 177 -19.65 -2.61 -12.20
N GLN A 178 -19.76 -3.91 -11.93
CA GLN A 178 -18.61 -4.79 -11.72
C GLN A 178 -17.72 -4.87 -12.97
N ARG A 179 -18.32 -5.02 -14.16
CA ARG A 179 -17.61 -4.99 -15.43
C ARG A 179 -16.92 -3.65 -15.67
N LEU A 180 -17.60 -2.53 -15.45
CA LEU A 180 -17.02 -1.19 -15.58
C LEU A 180 -15.85 -0.99 -14.61
N LEU A 181 -15.95 -1.43 -13.35
CA LEU A 181 -14.84 -1.37 -12.39
C LEU A 181 -13.64 -2.24 -12.84
N TRP A 182 -13.90 -3.36 -13.50
CA TRP A 182 -12.87 -4.23 -14.06
C TRP A 182 -12.22 -3.61 -15.32
N GLU A 183 -13.01 -3.08 -16.24
CA GLU A 183 -12.55 -2.35 -17.43
C GLU A 183 -11.78 -1.07 -17.06
N TYR A 184 -12.19 -0.32 -16.03
CA TYR A 184 -11.40 0.78 -15.47
C TYR A 184 -10.05 0.27 -14.92
N LYS A 185 -10.05 -0.83 -14.17
CA LYS A 185 -8.82 -1.41 -13.60
C LYS A 185 -7.88 -1.96 -14.67
N GLU A 186 -8.40 -2.42 -15.80
CA GLU A 186 -7.64 -2.88 -16.96
C GLU A 186 -7.13 -1.70 -17.83
N PHE A 187 -7.95 -0.66 -18.03
CA PHE A 187 -7.58 0.57 -18.75
C PHE A 187 -6.50 1.38 -18.01
N PHE A 188 -6.60 1.47 -16.67
CA PHE A 188 -5.51 1.95 -15.81
C PHE A 188 -4.47 0.85 -15.48
N GLY A 189 -4.49 -0.26 -16.23
CA GLY A 189 -3.61 -1.40 -16.04
C GLY A 189 -2.14 -1.08 -16.32
N ASN A 190 -1.27 -1.55 -15.43
CA ASN A 190 0.19 -1.49 -15.56
C ASN A 190 0.85 -0.10 -15.72
N THR A 191 0.15 1.02 -15.50
CA THR A 191 0.81 2.30 -15.19
C THR A 191 1.35 2.37 -13.75
N LYS A 192 1.68 1.22 -13.14
CA LYS A 192 2.64 1.18 -12.04
C LYS A 192 4.00 1.60 -12.61
N PRO A 193 4.61 2.71 -12.18
CA PRO A 193 5.96 3.04 -12.62
C PRO A 193 6.93 2.03 -12.02
N ARG A 194 7.23 0.94 -12.74
CA ARG A 194 8.30 -0.02 -12.39
C ARG A 194 9.71 0.58 -12.66
N SER A 195 9.85 1.88 -12.41
CA SER A 195 11.06 2.42 -11.81
C SER A 195 11.24 1.68 -10.49
N SER A 196 11.95 0.55 -10.52
CA SER A 196 12.37 -0.19 -9.32
C SER A 196 12.89 0.80 -8.28
N THR A 197 12.61 0.60 -7.00
CA THR A 197 13.08 1.49 -5.93
C THR A 197 14.61 1.67 -6.00
N ALA A 198 15.33 0.59 -6.37
CA ALA A 198 16.76 0.63 -6.68
C ALA A 198 17.12 1.58 -7.84
N ALA A 199 16.33 1.60 -8.93
CA ALA A 199 16.56 2.49 -10.07
C ALA A 199 16.31 3.98 -9.74
N MET A 200 15.51 4.29 -8.71
CA MET A 200 15.45 5.64 -8.12
C MET A 200 16.67 5.92 -7.25
N PHE A 201 17.11 4.96 -6.41
CA PHE A 201 18.34 5.12 -5.63
C PHE A 201 19.61 5.27 -6.50
N PHE A 202 19.64 4.73 -7.72
CA PHE A 202 20.77 4.94 -8.64
C PHE A 202 20.65 6.20 -9.52
N LYS A 203 19.64 7.08 -9.33
CA LYS A 203 19.44 8.27 -10.17
C LYS A 203 19.10 9.54 -9.36
N GLY A 204 19.84 10.62 -9.61
CA GLY A 204 19.59 11.93 -9.02
C GLY A 204 19.70 11.94 -7.48
N PRO A 205 18.76 12.60 -6.76
CA PRO A 205 18.81 12.73 -5.29
C PRO A 205 19.02 11.42 -4.52
N GLY A 206 18.40 10.32 -4.96
CA GLY A 206 18.54 9.01 -4.32
C GLY A 206 19.98 8.48 -4.30
N LYS A 207 20.78 8.85 -5.31
CA LYS A 207 22.19 8.45 -5.43
C LYS A 207 23.07 9.18 -4.41
N VAL A 208 22.75 10.43 -4.08
CA VAL A 208 23.49 11.19 -3.06
C VAL A 208 23.32 10.53 -1.70
N VAL A 209 22.07 10.25 -1.31
CA VAL A 209 21.78 9.61 -0.01
C VAL A 209 22.32 8.18 0.06
N MET A 210 22.28 7.41 -1.05
CA MET A 210 22.91 6.08 -1.09
C MET A 210 24.44 6.16 -0.92
N VAL A 211 25.11 7.11 -1.57
CA VAL A 211 26.58 7.29 -1.43
C VAL A 211 26.94 7.79 -0.03
N ALA A 212 26.14 8.70 0.55
CA ALA A 212 26.32 9.16 1.93
C ALA A 212 26.23 7.97 2.93
N ILE A 213 25.18 7.14 2.84
CA ILE A 213 25.03 5.94 3.68
C ILE A 213 26.22 5.00 3.54
N CYS A 214 26.74 4.79 2.33
CA CYS A 214 27.91 3.95 2.12
C CYS A 214 29.17 4.56 2.78
N ILE A 215 29.39 5.88 2.70
CA ILE A 215 30.57 6.52 3.29
C ILE A 215 30.45 6.58 4.82
N ASN A 216 29.33 7.04 5.37
CA ASN A 216 29.19 7.16 6.82
C ASN A 216 29.05 5.79 7.51
N GLY A 217 28.43 4.80 6.85
CA GLY A 217 28.46 3.41 7.31
C GLY A 217 29.86 2.80 7.32
N LEU A 218 30.73 3.14 6.35
CA LEU A 218 32.14 2.75 6.36
C LEU A 218 32.92 3.52 7.45
N ASN A 219 32.68 4.81 7.65
CA ASN A 219 33.28 5.59 8.75
C ASN A 219 32.94 5.00 10.11
N PHE A 220 31.65 4.69 10.34
CA PHE A 220 31.21 4.00 11.55
C PHE A 220 31.93 2.66 11.73
N PHE A 221 32.00 1.83 10.68
CA PHE A 221 32.69 0.54 10.74
C PHE A 221 34.18 0.67 11.08
N PHE A 222 34.89 1.64 10.48
CA PHE A 222 36.30 1.90 10.78
C PHE A 222 36.52 2.51 12.19
N LYS A 223 35.68 3.45 12.63
CA LYS A 223 35.73 3.99 14.01
C LYS A 223 35.41 2.91 15.05
N LEU A 224 34.45 2.03 14.77
CA LEU A 224 34.12 0.88 15.64
C LEU A 224 35.29 -0.12 15.73
N LEU A 225 35.97 -0.41 14.62
CA LEU A 225 37.19 -1.23 14.60
C LEU A 225 38.34 -0.57 15.39
N ALA A 226 38.53 0.73 15.22
CA ALA A 226 39.54 1.50 15.98
C ALA A 226 39.25 1.49 17.48
N TRP A 227 37.98 1.61 17.88
CA TRP A 227 37.55 1.45 19.28
C TRP A 227 37.83 0.03 19.80
N VAL A 228 37.43 -1.03 19.09
CA VAL A 228 37.68 -2.43 19.51
C VAL A 228 39.18 -2.71 19.67
N TYR A 229 40.04 -2.08 18.86
CA TYR A 229 41.49 -2.23 18.96
C TYR A 229 42.13 -1.41 20.10
N THR A 230 41.61 -0.21 20.40
CA THR A 230 42.22 0.73 21.38
C THR A 230 41.60 0.67 22.77
N GLY A 231 40.33 0.27 22.90
CA GLY A 231 39.57 0.25 24.16
C GLY A 231 39.21 1.63 24.75
N SER A 232 39.63 2.75 24.15
CA SER A 232 39.41 4.10 24.71
C SER A 232 37.92 4.51 24.69
N ALA A 233 37.49 5.19 25.76
CA ALA A 233 36.15 5.79 25.85
C ALA A 233 35.95 6.94 24.84
N SER A 234 37.03 7.66 24.48
CA SER A 234 37.00 8.68 23.43
C SER A 234 36.66 8.06 22.06
N MET A 235 37.33 6.95 21.71
CA MET A 235 37.08 6.20 20.47
C MET A 235 35.66 5.61 20.42
N PHE A 236 35.10 5.21 21.57
CA PHE A 236 33.72 4.74 21.67
C PHE A 236 32.70 5.86 21.37
N SER A 237 32.93 7.06 21.90
CA SER A 237 32.07 8.23 21.66
C SER A 237 32.05 8.61 20.16
N GLU A 238 33.21 8.59 19.52
CA GLU A 238 33.37 8.80 18.08
C GLU A 238 32.66 7.75 17.22
N ALA A 239 32.70 6.48 17.63
CA ALA A 239 31.93 5.42 16.98
C ALA A 239 30.41 5.61 17.16
N ILE A 240 29.95 6.06 18.33
CA ILE A 240 28.53 6.39 18.58
C ILE A 240 28.09 7.59 17.73
N HIS A 241 28.94 8.59 17.52
CA HIS A 241 28.63 9.75 16.67
C HIS A 241 28.33 9.30 15.23
N SER A 242 29.28 8.60 14.59
CA SER A 242 29.07 8.13 13.22
C SER A 242 28.02 7.01 13.06
N LEU A 243 27.65 6.32 14.15
CA LEU A 243 26.45 5.48 14.18
C LEU A 243 25.17 6.31 14.07
N ALA A 244 25.08 7.44 14.78
CA ALA A 244 23.92 8.32 14.72
C ALA A 244 23.76 8.93 13.32
N ASP A 245 24.84 9.40 12.70
CA ASP A 245 24.83 9.91 11.32
C ASP A 245 24.34 8.83 10.33
N THR A 246 24.83 7.60 10.50
CA THR A 246 24.41 6.44 9.67
C THR A 246 22.92 6.13 9.86
N CYS A 247 22.42 6.15 11.10
CA CYS A 247 20.99 6.01 11.40
C CYS A 247 20.14 7.14 10.81
N ASN A 248 20.66 8.37 10.84
CA ASN A 248 19.98 9.56 10.34
C ASN A 248 19.84 9.52 8.80
N GLN A 249 20.92 9.16 8.10
CA GLN A 249 20.89 8.98 6.66
C GLN A 249 20.04 7.77 6.23
N ALA A 250 20.05 6.67 7.01
CA ALA A 250 19.13 5.55 6.80
C ALA A 250 17.65 5.98 6.93
N LEU A 251 17.32 6.86 7.89
CA LEU A 251 15.98 7.45 8.03
C LEU A 251 15.60 8.30 6.82
N LEU A 252 16.53 9.10 6.27
CA LEU A 252 16.32 9.85 5.02
C LEU A 252 16.09 8.93 3.81
N ALA A 253 16.84 7.82 3.69
CA ALA A 253 16.62 6.84 2.63
C ALA A 253 15.30 6.07 2.77
N LEU A 254 14.85 5.75 3.99
CA LEU A 254 13.52 5.21 4.25
C LEU A 254 12.43 6.21 3.84
N GLY A 255 12.62 7.50 4.13
CA GLY A 255 11.75 8.58 3.65
C GLY A 255 11.66 8.64 2.12
N ILE A 256 12.79 8.54 1.42
CA ILE A 256 12.85 8.49 -0.05
C ILE A 256 12.15 7.23 -0.57
N SER A 257 12.45 6.05 -0.02
CA SER A 257 11.85 4.76 -0.40
C SER A 257 10.33 4.78 -0.27
N GLN A 258 9.82 5.12 0.91
CA GLN A 258 8.38 5.18 1.20
C GLN A 258 7.69 6.27 0.37
N SER A 259 8.36 7.40 0.07
CA SER A 259 7.78 8.44 -0.79
C SER A 259 7.59 8.03 -2.25
N ALA A 260 8.32 7.01 -2.72
CA ALA A 260 8.18 6.46 -4.07
C ALA A 260 7.04 5.43 -4.18
N ARG A 261 6.37 5.10 -3.07
CA ARG A 261 5.23 4.19 -3.03
C ARG A 261 4.05 4.76 -3.81
N THR A 262 3.41 3.90 -4.61
CA THR A 262 2.19 4.24 -5.36
C THR A 262 1.05 4.67 -4.44
N PRO A 263 0.14 5.56 -4.88
CA PRO A 263 -1.08 5.87 -4.13
C PRO A 263 -1.88 4.60 -3.81
N ASP A 264 -2.28 4.48 -2.55
CA ASP A 264 -3.19 3.45 -2.04
C ASP A 264 -4.57 4.09 -1.77
N PRO A 265 -5.68 3.33 -1.66
CA PRO A 265 -7.02 3.89 -1.44
C PRO A 265 -7.17 4.76 -0.17
N SER A 266 -6.31 4.57 0.83
CA SER A 266 -6.24 5.43 2.03
C SER A 266 -5.44 6.72 1.83
N HIS A 267 -4.63 6.81 0.78
CA HIS A 267 -3.72 7.91 0.47
C HIS A 267 -3.84 8.28 -1.03
N PRO A 268 -4.96 8.86 -1.48
CA PRO A 268 -5.22 9.13 -2.90
C PRO A 268 -4.23 10.11 -3.54
N TYR A 269 -3.59 10.97 -2.75
CA TYR A 269 -2.53 11.89 -3.19
C TYR A 269 -1.13 11.25 -3.27
N GLY A 270 -0.98 9.97 -2.90
CA GLY A 270 0.31 9.28 -2.85
C GLY A 270 1.16 9.63 -1.63
N PHE A 271 2.36 9.04 -1.57
CA PHE A 271 3.25 9.11 -0.41
C PHE A 271 4.39 10.15 -0.54
N THR A 272 4.43 10.94 -1.62
CA THR A 272 5.52 11.90 -1.94
C THR A 272 5.94 12.77 -0.75
N ASN A 273 4.97 13.18 0.08
CA ASN A 273 5.20 14.03 1.25
C ASN A 273 6.11 13.39 2.32
N MET A 274 6.28 12.06 2.31
CA MET A 274 7.10 11.33 3.29
C MET A 274 8.57 11.78 3.30
N ARG A 275 9.09 12.35 2.19
CA ARG A 275 10.45 12.94 2.17
C ARG A 275 10.56 14.11 3.15
N TYR A 276 9.57 14.98 3.19
CA TYR A 276 9.55 16.14 4.08
C TYR A 276 9.39 15.71 5.54
N ILE A 277 8.53 14.70 5.81
CA ILE A 277 8.35 14.13 7.16
C ILE A 277 9.66 13.52 7.66
N ALA A 278 10.32 12.67 6.85
CA ALA A 278 11.61 12.08 7.21
C ALA A 278 12.71 13.14 7.39
N SER A 279 12.76 14.15 6.51
CA SER A 279 13.75 15.24 6.61
C SER A 279 13.52 16.13 7.85
N LEU A 280 12.26 16.31 8.28
CA LEU A 280 11.92 17.01 9.51
C LEU A 280 12.30 16.20 10.76
N ILE A 281 11.99 14.89 10.79
CA ILE A 281 12.39 14.00 11.89
C ILE A 281 13.92 13.94 12.00
N SER A 282 14.61 13.87 10.86
CA SER A 282 16.08 13.93 10.78
C SER A 282 16.64 15.24 11.35
N GLY A 283 16.16 16.40 10.87
CA GLY A 283 16.62 17.70 11.38
C GLY A 283 16.33 17.93 12.86
N VAL A 284 15.18 17.48 13.36
CA VAL A 284 14.85 17.50 14.80
C VAL A 284 15.74 16.52 15.58
N GLY A 285 16.08 15.36 15.00
CA GLY A 285 17.01 14.38 15.57
C GLY A 285 18.41 14.94 15.77
N ILE A 286 19.02 15.52 14.71
CA ILE A 286 20.32 16.21 14.80
C ILE A 286 20.26 17.31 15.87
N PHE A 287 19.22 18.15 15.84
CA PHE A 287 19.09 19.26 16.79
C PHE A 287 18.96 18.79 18.25
N MET A 288 18.12 17.79 18.52
CA MET A 288 17.95 17.22 19.87
C MET A 288 19.22 16.50 20.35
N MET A 289 19.90 15.74 19.49
CA MET A 289 21.14 15.06 19.85
C MET A 289 22.28 16.05 20.09
N GLY A 290 22.48 17.02 19.20
CA GLY A 290 23.50 18.06 19.34
C GLY A 290 23.28 18.94 20.58
N ALA A 291 22.05 19.42 20.80
CA ALA A 291 21.72 20.20 22.00
C ALA A 291 21.83 19.37 23.28
N GLY A 292 21.35 18.12 23.28
CA GLY A 292 21.43 17.20 24.41
C GLY A 292 22.87 16.86 24.80
N LEU A 293 23.72 16.51 23.83
CA LEU A 293 25.14 16.25 24.06
C LEU A 293 25.88 17.51 24.54
N SER A 294 25.58 18.68 23.97
CA SER A 294 26.20 19.95 24.36
C SER A 294 25.81 20.36 25.78
N TRP A 295 24.56 20.18 26.18
CA TRP A 295 24.09 20.43 27.55
C TRP A 295 24.74 19.42 28.52
N TYR A 296 24.68 18.13 28.20
CA TYR A 296 25.21 17.05 29.05
C TYR A 296 26.72 17.21 29.32
N HIS A 297 27.53 17.33 28.27
CA HIS A 297 28.97 17.52 28.41
C HIS A 297 29.33 18.91 28.94
N GLY A 298 28.55 19.95 28.61
CA GLY A 298 28.75 21.30 29.15
C GLY A 298 28.59 21.36 30.67
N ILE A 299 27.55 20.73 31.24
CA ILE A 299 27.37 20.66 32.69
C ILE A 299 28.40 19.71 33.33
N ILE A 300 28.65 18.54 32.75
CA ILE A 300 29.57 17.57 33.35
C ILE A 300 31.02 18.07 33.32
N GLY A 301 31.46 18.74 32.25
CA GLY A 301 32.80 19.34 32.17
C GLY A 301 33.02 20.48 33.17
N LEU A 302 31.96 21.18 33.58
CA LEU A 302 32.01 22.19 34.66
C LEU A 302 32.04 21.55 36.06
N LEU A 303 31.41 20.39 36.24
CA LEU A 303 31.34 19.68 37.53
C LEU A 303 32.54 18.75 37.79
N HIS A 304 33.07 18.14 36.74
CA HIS A 304 34.15 17.15 36.80
C HIS A 304 35.17 17.40 35.68
N PRO A 305 36.16 18.29 35.91
CA PRO A 305 37.25 18.51 34.96
C PRO A 305 38.15 17.27 34.85
N HIS A 306 37.93 16.46 33.82
CA HIS A 306 38.80 15.34 33.48
C HIS A 306 40.00 15.80 32.64
N PRO A 307 41.20 15.20 32.83
CA PRO A 307 42.34 15.49 31.97
C PRO A 307 42.07 15.03 30.53
N VAL A 308 42.56 15.79 29.54
CA VAL A 308 42.46 15.40 28.13
C VAL A 308 43.24 14.12 27.85
N GLU A 309 42.60 13.15 27.18
CA GLU A 309 43.31 11.99 26.62
C GLU A 309 44.32 12.44 25.55
N SER A 310 45.26 11.54 25.21
CA SER A 310 46.42 11.84 24.37
C SER A 310 46.09 12.56 23.05
N LEU A 311 46.59 13.80 22.90
CA LEU A 311 46.30 14.68 21.75
C LEU A 311 46.59 14.03 20.40
N LEU A 312 47.61 13.16 20.31
CA LEU A 312 47.97 12.46 19.07
C LEU A 312 46.81 11.64 18.50
N TRP A 313 46.07 10.91 19.34
CA TRP A 313 44.90 10.14 18.89
C TRP A 313 43.73 11.06 18.50
N ALA A 314 43.51 12.15 19.25
CA ALA A 314 42.51 13.16 18.88
C ALA A 314 42.79 13.76 17.50
N TYR A 315 44.02 14.19 17.22
CA TYR A 315 44.41 14.69 15.89
C TYR A 315 44.22 13.65 14.78
N CYS A 316 44.53 12.37 15.04
CA CYS A 316 44.32 11.31 14.05
C CYS A 316 42.83 11.09 13.73
N ILE A 317 41.95 11.13 14.74
CA ILE A 317 40.49 11.09 14.55
C ILE A 317 40.03 12.31 13.74
N LEU A 318 40.38 13.52 14.19
CA LEU A 318 39.96 14.78 13.56
C LEU A 318 40.38 14.85 12.08
N ALA A 319 41.58 14.40 11.74
CA ALA A 319 42.03 14.29 10.35
C ALA A 319 41.20 13.26 9.55
N GLY A 320 40.88 12.10 10.13
CA GLY A 320 40.05 11.08 9.50
C GLY A 320 38.60 11.53 9.24
N SER A 321 37.97 12.12 10.26
CA SER A 321 36.64 12.74 10.18
C SER A 321 36.62 13.83 9.10
N LEU A 322 37.56 14.79 9.15
CA LEU A 322 37.65 15.90 8.18
C LEU A 322 37.78 15.42 6.72
N VAL A 323 38.59 14.38 6.49
CA VAL A 323 38.78 13.81 5.14
C VAL A 323 37.50 13.15 4.63
N SER A 324 36.78 12.42 5.49
CA SER A 324 35.63 11.62 5.04
C SER A 324 34.33 12.43 4.98
N GLU A 325 34.07 13.30 5.95
CA GLU A 325 32.96 14.28 5.92
C GLU A 325 33.20 15.33 4.81
N GLY A 326 34.47 15.71 4.58
CA GLY A 326 34.84 16.48 3.41
C GLY A 326 34.49 15.77 2.10
N ALA A 327 34.62 14.44 2.04
CA ALA A 327 34.25 13.65 0.87
C ALA A 327 32.72 13.54 0.66
N THR A 328 31.91 13.33 1.70
CA THR A 328 30.44 13.37 1.59
C THR A 328 29.95 14.75 1.16
N LEU A 329 30.45 15.80 1.82
CA LEU A 329 30.16 17.21 1.50
C LEU A 329 30.45 17.54 0.03
N LEU A 330 31.61 17.11 -0.50
CA LEU A 330 31.98 17.32 -1.90
C LEU A 330 31.05 16.57 -2.87
N VAL A 331 30.59 15.37 -2.53
CA VAL A 331 29.60 14.62 -3.33
C VAL A 331 28.24 15.34 -3.32
N ALA A 332 27.77 15.78 -2.16
CA ALA A 332 26.52 16.52 -2.01
C ALA A 332 26.56 17.85 -2.81
N ILE A 333 27.60 18.66 -2.62
CA ILE A 333 27.82 19.91 -3.37
C ILE A 333 27.85 19.66 -4.88
N ASN A 334 28.49 18.59 -5.36
CA ASN A 334 28.60 18.31 -6.79
C ASN A 334 27.24 17.95 -7.42
N GLU A 335 26.43 17.09 -6.78
CA GLU A 335 25.09 16.78 -7.32
C GLU A 335 24.12 17.96 -7.21
N ILE A 336 24.22 18.78 -6.16
CA ILE A 336 23.44 20.02 -6.03
C ILE A 336 23.86 21.02 -7.12
N ARG A 337 25.16 21.22 -7.38
CA ARG A 337 25.67 22.02 -8.52
C ARG A 337 25.29 21.44 -9.89
N ARG A 338 25.13 20.12 -10.02
CA ARG A 338 24.61 19.48 -11.25
C ARG A 338 23.11 19.73 -11.42
N SER A 339 22.35 19.61 -10.34
CA SER A 339 20.88 19.78 -10.31
C SER A 339 20.46 21.24 -10.51
N ALA A 340 21.21 22.19 -9.94
CA ALA A 340 21.04 23.62 -10.15
C ALA A 340 21.24 24.01 -11.62
N ARG A 341 22.36 23.56 -12.23
CA ARG A 341 22.65 23.76 -13.67
C ARG A 341 21.58 23.16 -14.57
N ALA A 342 21.09 21.96 -14.27
CA ALA A 342 20.00 21.32 -15.03
C ALA A 342 18.66 22.08 -14.95
N LYS A 343 18.50 23.00 -14.00
CA LYS A 343 17.31 23.86 -13.81
C LYS A 343 17.58 25.34 -14.12
N GLY A 344 18.79 25.70 -14.58
CA GLY A 344 19.18 27.08 -14.90
C GLY A 344 19.35 28.01 -13.68
N LEU A 345 19.46 27.46 -12.46
CA LEU A 345 19.50 28.23 -11.22
C LEU A 345 20.93 28.35 -10.64
N SER A 346 21.20 29.43 -9.90
CA SER A 346 22.42 29.53 -9.09
C SER A 346 22.39 28.54 -7.92
N PHE A 347 23.56 28.18 -7.37
CA PHE A 347 23.66 27.22 -6.27
C PHE A 347 22.85 27.65 -5.03
N TYR A 348 22.97 28.92 -4.61
CA TYR A 348 22.26 29.42 -3.42
C TYR A 348 20.73 29.44 -3.62
N GLN A 349 20.25 30.00 -4.74
CA GLN A 349 18.83 29.94 -5.09
C GLN A 349 18.33 28.50 -5.17
N TYR A 350 19.13 27.59 -5.72
CA TYR A 350 18.75 26.19 -5.81
C TYR A 350 18.65 25.49 -4.45
N VAL A 351 19.54 25.77 -3.48
CA VAL A 351 19.42 25.25 -2.12
C VAL A 351 18.18 25.82 -1.43
N VAL A 352 18.01 27.15 -1.43
CA VAL A 352 16.87 27.82 -0.75
C VAL A 352 15.51 27.46 -1.37
N GLN A 353 15.45 27.23 -2.68
CA GLN A 353 14.22 26.93 -3.43
C GLN A 353 14.04 25.43 -3.75
N SER A 354 14.86 24.54 -3.19
CA SER A 354 14.84 23.11 -3.53
C SER A 354 13.60 22.38 -3.02
N ARG A 355 12.99 21.59 -3.92
CA ARG A 355 11.89 20.66 -3.60
C ARG A 355 12.35 19.29 -3.09
N ASP A 356 13.66 19.06 -3.00
CA ASP A 356 14.26 17.78 -2.59
C ASP A 356 14.90 17.92 -1.19
N PRO A 357 14.12 17.92 -0.10
CA PRO A 357 14.59 18.32 1.24
C PRO A 357 15.72 17.43 1.75
N SER A 358 15.69 16.13 1.47
CA SER A 358 16.66 15.16 1.97
C SER A 358 18.08 15.41 1.46
N THR A 359 18.25 16.01 0.28
CA THR A 359 19.57 16.39 -0.24
C THR A 359 20.07 17.71 0.37
N ASN A 360 19.15 18.60 0.77
CA ASN A 360 19.49 19.79 1.55
C ASN A 360 19.88 19.44 2.99
N VAL A 361 19.22 18.47 3.63
CA VAL A 361 19.59 18.02 4.99
C VAL A 361 21.02 17.47 4.98
N VAL A 362 21.33 16.50 4.12
CA VAL A 362 22.69 15.93 4.02
C VAL A 362 23.74 17.02 3.75
N LEU A 363 23.47 17.98 2.85
CA LEU A 363 24.39 19.11 2.62
C LEU A 363 24.67 19.93 3.90
N LEU A 364 23.63 20.23 4.68
CA LEU A 364 23.75 21.06 5.88
C LEU A 364 24.35 20.30 7.06
N GLU A 365 24.09 19.00 7.14
CA GLU A 365 24.65 18.04 8.10
C GLU A 365 26.17 17.87 7.86
N ASP A 366 26.56 17.45 6.66
CA ASP A 366 27.98 17.32 6.25
C ASP A 366 28.73 18.67 6.41
N ALA A 367 28.09 19.80 6.07
CA ALA A 367 28.72 21.12 6.20
C ALA A 367 28.89 21.56 7.66
N ALA A 368 27.93 21.26 8.54
CA ALA A 368 28.03 21.56 9.96
C ALA A 368 29.10 20.70 10.65
N ALA A 369 29.23 19.43 10.25
CA ALA A 369 30.29 18.53 10.72
C ALA A 369 31.68 19.02 10.30
N VAL A 370 31.92 19.25 9.00
CA VAL A 370 33.21 19.78 8.51
C VAL A 370 33.58 21.13 9.16
N LEU A 371 32.60 22.00 9.43
CA LEU A 371 32.84 23.26 10.14
C LEU A 371 33.18 23.06 11.63
N SER A 372 32.50 22.15 12.34
CA SER A 372 32.78 21.89 13.76
C SER A 372 34.13 21.21 13.95
N VAL A 373 34.47 20.25 13.08
CA VAL A 373 35.78 19.58 13.00
C VAL A 373 36.90 20.58 12.69
N ALA A 374 36.69 21.53 11.77
CA ALA A 374 37.66 22.58 11.50
C ALA A 374 37.86 23.56 12.69
N VAL A 375 36.79 23.93 13.39
CA VAL A 375 36.88 24.75 14.61
C VAL A 375 37.61 24.00 15.73
N ALA A 376 37.24 22.73 15.98
CA ALA A 376 37.87 21.90 17.00
C ALA A 376 39.37 21.68 16.72
N ALA A 377 39.75 21.39 15.47
CA ALA A 377 41.15 21.29 15.06
C ALA A 377 41.93 22.61 15.27
N THR A 378 41.29 23.76 15.01
CA THR A 378 41.88 25.09 15.24
C THR A 378 42.08 25.34 16.75
N CYS A 379 41.08 25.03 17.59
CA CYS A 379 41.18 25.16 19.04
C CYS A 379 42.28 24.26 19.63
N MET A 380 42.32 22.97 19.26
CA MET A 380 43.38 22.05 19.72
C MET A 380 44.76 22.49 19.22
N GLY A 381 44.87 22.95 17.97
CA GLY A 381 46.10 23.51 17.41
C GLY A 381 46.61 24.71 18.20
N LEU A 382 45.72 25.62 18.64
CA LEU A 382 46.08 26.75 19.50
C LEU A 382 46.52 26.28 20.89
N THR A 383 45.75 25.42 21.58
CA THR A 383 46.14 24.86 22.89
C THR A 383 47.50 24.15 22.82
N SER A 384 47.75 23.35 21.79
CA SER A 384 49.03 22.67 21.60
C SER A 384 50.21 23.61 21.28
N LEU A 385 49.96 24.90 21.02
CA LEU A 385 50.98 25.94 20.80
C LEU A 385 51.12 26.90 21.99
N THR A 386 50.07 27.07 22.81
CA THR A 386 50.09 27.95 23.99
C THR A 386 50.48 27.24 25.29
N GLY A 387 50.23 25.93 25.37
CA GLY A 387 50.01 25.23 26.64
C GLY A 387 48.53 25.21 27.01
#